data_AF-A0A9R1V659-F1
#
_entry.id   AF-A0A9R1V659-F1
#
_cell.length_a   1.000
_cell.length_b   1.000
_cell.length_c   1.000
_cell.angle_alpha   90.00
_cell.angle_beta   90.00
_cell.angle_gamma   90.00
#
_symmetry.space_group_name_H-M   'P 1'
#
loop_
_entity.id
_entity.type
_entity.pdbx_description
1 polymer ?
#
loop_
_entity_poly.entity_id
_entity_poly.type
_entity_poly.pdbx_seq_one_letter_code
_entity_poly.pdbx_strand_id
1 'polypeptide(L)'
;MAPPVTNYFETRKKDYVLENETSDEPAALPKVAHDAWLKHIDDSLDVSCLMLASMVLDLKWDLEHYTAFDMIKHLKEMFGKQARTERFEFVRALRAMKIEENVNVSKHVLKLKSYMDQLARLGSS
;
A
#
# COMPACT_ATOMS: atom_id res chain seq x y z
N MET A 1 1.63 -42.57 -0.45
CA MET A 1 1.12 -41.61 -1.44
C MET A 1 0.62 -40.41 -0.66
N ALA A 2 1.38 -39.32 -0.63
CA ALA A 2 0.97 -38.10 0.05
C ALA A 2 -0.15 -37.43 -0.76
N PRO A 3 -1.18 -36.83 -0.12
CA PRO A 3 -2.17 -36.07 -0.85
C PRO A 3 -1.46 -34.92 -1.60
N PRO A 4 -1.97 -34.53 -2.78
CA PRO A 4 -1.42 -33.40 -3.50
C PRO A 4 -1.50 -32.17 -2.59
N VAL A 5 -0.45 -31.36 -2.58
CA VAL A 5 -0.46 -30.02 -1.98
C VAL A 5 -1.40 -29.19 -2.86
N THR A 6 -2.71 -29.44 -2.74
CA THR A 6 -3.72 -28.52 -3.20
C THR A 6 -3.44 -27.24 -2.45
N ASN A 7 -3.14 -26.21 -3.22
CA ASN A 7 -2.80 -24.87 -2.79
C ASN A 7 -3.81 -24.41 -1.72
N TYR A 8 -3.48 -24.60 -0.43
CA TYR A 8 -4.38 -24.30 0.70
C TYR A 8 -4.83 -22.82 0.69
N PHE A 9 -4.11 -21.97 -0.03
CA PHE A 9 -4.39 -20.56 -0.25
C PHE A 9 -5.52 -20.29 -1.25
N GLU A 10 -5.82 -21.20 -2.19
CA GLU A 10 -6.85 -20.99 -3.22
C GLU A 10 -8.29 -21.09 -2.68
N THR A 11 -8.48 -21.68 -1.50
CA THR A 11 -9.81 -21.89 -0.86
C THR A 11 -10.25 -20.77 0.10
N ARG A 12 -9.43 -19.74 0.35
CA ARG A 12 -9.78 -18.58 1.22
C ARG A 12 -9.52 -17.26 0.50
N LYS A 13 -10.28 -16.96 -0.55
CA LYS A 13 -10.32 -15.59 -1.09
C LYS A 13 -11.01 -14.69 -0.07
N LYS A 14 -10.21 -13.96 0.70
CA LYS A 14 -10.63 -12.97 1.71
C LYS A 14 -10.27 -11.54 1.30
N ASP A 15 -9.83 -11.34 0.06
CA ASP A 15 -9.46 -10.05 -0.52
C ASP A 15 -10.59 -9.01 -0.45
N TYR A 16 -11.85 -9.45 -0.44
CA TYR A 16 -13.00 -8.57 -0.30
C TYR A 16 -12.97 -7.67 0.96
N VAL A 17 -12.30 -8.09 2.04
CA VAL A 17 -12.17 -7.27 3.28
C VAL A 17 -11.20 -6.10 3.12
N LEU A 18 -10.42 -6.07 2.03
CA LEU A 18 -9.57 -4.93 1.67
C LEU A 18 -10.34 -3.82 0.94
N GLU A 19 -11.50 -4.16 0.38
CA GLU A 19 -12.35 -3.24 -0.39
C GLU A 19 -13.57 -2.77 0.41
N ASN A 20 -14.02 -3.59 1.37
CA ASN A 20 -15.22 -3.33 2.15
C ASN A 20 -14.85 -3.04 3.61
N GLU A 21 -15.38 -1.93 4.12
CA GLU A 21 -15.23 -1.55 5.52
C GLU A 21 -15.97 -2.53 6.43
N THR A 22 -15.41 -2.81 7.60
CA THR A 22 -16.12 -3.61 8.61
C THR A 22 -17.26 -2.77 9.16
N SER A 23 -18.51 -3.20 8.94
CA SER A 23 -19.69 -2.50 9.47
C SER A 23 -19.70 -2.49 10.99
N ASP A 24 -20.24 -1.41 11.57
CA ASP A 24 -20.55 -1.31 13.00
C ASP A 24 -21.46 -2.45 13.47
N GLU A 25 -21.38 -2.74 14.77
CA GLU A 25 -22.20 -3.79 15.41
C GLU A 25 -23.68 -3.55 15.14
N PRO A 26 -24.37 -4.52 14.50
CA PRO A 26 -25.73 -4.29 14.07
C PRO A 26 -26.75 -4.39 15.22
N ALA A 27 -27.65 -3.42 15.33
CA ALA A 27 -28.79 -3.45 16.23
C ALA A 27 -29.82 -4.50 15.75
N ALA A 28 -29.76 -5.70 16.32
CA ALA A 28 -30.67 -6.83 16.10
C ALA A 28 -30.91 -7.21 14.62
N LEU A 29 -29.98 -7.95 14.03
CA LEU A 29 -30.14 -8.56 12.71
C LEU A 29 -30.81 -9.94 12.76
N PRO A 30 -31.47 -10.36 11.67
CA PRO A 30 -31.77 -11.77 11.43
C PRO A 30 -30.48 -12.60 11.52
N LYS A 31 -30.57 -13.81 12.09
CA LYS A 31 -29.42 -14.70 12.35
C LYS A 31 -28.43 -14.81 11.18
N VAL A 32 -28.93 -14.96 9.95
CA VAL A 32 -28.11 -15.08 8.74
C VAL A 32 -27.24 -13.85 8.50
N ALA A 33 -27.76 -12.65 8.74
CA ALA A 33 -27.03 -11.41 8.55
C ALA A 33 -26.01 -11.18 9.67
N HIS A 34 -26.33 -11.61 10.90
CA HIS A 34 -25.38 -11.63 12.01
C HIS A 34 -24.22 -12.61 11.76
N ASP A 35 -24.49 -13.83 11.27
CA ASP A 35 -23.46 -14.83 10.95
C ASP A 35 -22.54 -14.34 9.81
N ALA A 36 -23.09 -13.64 8.82
CA ALA A 36 -22.31 -13.03 7.75
C ALA A 36 -21.40 -11.89 8.26
N TRP A 37 -21.90 -11.06 9.19
CA TRP A 37 -21.11 -10.00 9.82
C TRP A 37 -19.96 -10.57 10.67
N LEU A 38 -20.22 -11.60 11.47
CA LEU A 38 -19.16 -12.29 12.23
C LEU A 38 -18.08 -12.86 11.31
N LYS A 39 -18.49 -13.46 10.18
CA LYS A 39 -17.55 -13.96 9.18
C LYS A 39 -16.69 -12.83 8.59
N HIS A 40 -17.27 -11.66 8.32
CA HIS A 40 -16.50 -10.50 7.85
C HIS A 40 -15.45 -10.07 8.86
N ILE A 41 -15.78 -10.08 10.16
CA ILE A 41 -14.83 -9.75 11.24
C ILE A 41 -13.69 -10.77 11.29
N ASP A 42 -14.01 -12.07 11.27
CA ASP A 42 -13.01 -13.14 11.30
C ASP A 42 -12.09 -13.08 10.08
N ASP A 43 -12.66 -12.86 8.90
CA ASP A 43 -11.90 -12.69 7.66
C ASP A 43 -11.01 -11.44 7.70
N SER A 44 -11.51 -10.33 8.24
CA SER A 44 -10.76 -9.09 8.44
C SER A 44 -9.60 -9.29 9.42
N LEU A 45 -9.80 -10.01 10.51
CA LEU A 45 -8.75 -10.33 11.49
C LEU A 45 -7.63 -11.17 10.87
N ASP A 46 -7.99 -12.24 10.15
CA ASP A 46 -7.04 -13.10 9.45
C ASP A 46 -6.16 -12.31 8.48
N VAL A 47 -6.77 -11.45 7.66
CA VAL A 47 -6.05 -10.61 6.70
C VAL A 47 -5.20 -9.55 7.40
N SER A 48 -5.72 -8.96 8.48
CA SER A 48 -4.98 -7.98 9.29
C SER A 48 -3.70 -8.57 9.87
N CYS A 49 -3.78 -9.78 10.44
CA CYS A 49 -2.62 -10.50 10.94
C CYS A 49 -1.60 -10.80 9.85
N LEU A 50 -2.04 -11.22 8.67
CA LEU A 50 -1.14 -11.48 7.53
C LEU A 50 -0.45 -10.19 7.03
N MET A 51 -1.19 -9.08 6.98
CA MET A 51 -0.65 -7.77 6.62
C MET A 51 0.43 -7.35 7.61
N LEU A 52 0.13 -7.36 8.93
CA LEU A 52 1.09 -7.01 9.97
C LEU A 52 2.32 -7.93 10.00
N ALA A 53 2.14 -9.23 9.72
CA ALA A 53 3.25 -10.19 9.63
C ALA A 53 4.19 -9.91 8.44
N SER A 54 3.67 -9.28 7.38
CA SER A 54 4.42 -8.95 6.17
C SER A 54 5.05 -7.55 6.21
N MET A 55 4.74 -6.75 7.25
CA MET A 55 5.25 -5.38 7.41
C MET A 55 6.61 -5.35 8.12
N VAL A 56 7.37 -4.28 7.86
CA VAL A 56 8.58 -3.94 8.63
C VAL A 56 8.16 -3.42 10.01
N LEU A 57 8.97 -3.75 11.04
CA LEU A 57 8.68 -3.49 12.46
C LEU A 57 8.25 -2.05 12.76
N ASP A 58 8.93 -1.06 12.18
CA ASP A 58 8.65 0.36 12.45
C ASP A 58 7.23 0.78 12.01
N LEU A 59 6.71 0.21 10.92
CA LEU A 59 5.36 0.50 10.42
C LEU A 59 4.28 -0.32 11.13
N LYS A 60 4.67 -1.48 11.67
CA LYS A 60 3.74 -2.42 12.29
C LYS A 60 3.07 -1.80 13.53
N TRP A 61 3.83 -1.16 14.41
CA TRP A 61 3.32 -0.63 15.68
C TRP A 61 2.22 0.41 15.50
N ASP A 62 2.31 1.24 14.46
CA ASP A 62 1.32 2.27 14.18
C ASP A 62 -0.01 1.70 13.67
N LEU A 63 -0.01 0.43 13.23
CA LEU A 63 -1.13 -0.22 12.55
C LEU A 63 -1.71 -1.42 13.33
N GLU A 64 -1.19 -1.78 14.51
CA GLU A 64 -1.65 -2.96 15.26
C GLU A 64 -3.13 -2.94 15.64
N HIS A 65 -3.75 -1.76 15.70
CA HIS A 65 -5.17 -1.60 16.05
C HIS A 65 -6.10 -1.42 14.84
N TYR A 66 -5.55 -1.43 13.62
CA TYR A 66 -6.32 -1.18 12.42
C TYR A 66 -6.96 -2.47 11.92
N THR A 67 -8.13 -2.36 11.31
CA THR A 67 -8.69 -3.46 10.50
C THR A 67 -7.93 -3.59 9.18
N ALA A 68 -8.15 -4.67 8.44
CA ALA A 68 -7.51 -4.90 7.15
C ALA A 68 -7.83 -3.77 6.16
N PHE A 69 -9.09 -3.32 6.15
CA PHE A 69 -9.57 -2.20 5.36
C PHE A 69 -8.88 -0.88 5.74
N ASP A 70 -8.83 -0.57 7.04
CA ASP A 70 -8.22 0.68 7.51
C ASP A 70 -6.72 0.71 7.22
N MET A 71 -6.03 -0.42 7.42
CA MET A 71 -4.61 -0.54 7.10
C MET A 71 -4.36 -0.27 5.63
N ILE A 72 -5.06 -0.95 4.72
CA ILE A 72 -4.80 -0.77 3.29
C ILE A 72 -5.12 0.65 2.83
N LYS A 73 -6.17 1.27 3.38
CA LYS A 73 -6.52 2.68 3.14
C LYS A 73 -5.40 3.61 3.62
N HIS A 74 -4.93 3.42 4.85
CA HIS A 74 -3.87 4.24 5.43
C HIS A 74 -2.56 4.13 4.65
N LEU A 75 -2.16 2.91 4.28
CA LEU A 75 -0.96 2.66 3.47
C LEU A 75 -1.05 3.33 2.10
N LYS A 76 -2.19 3.22 1.41
CA LYS A 76 -2.43 3.91 0.13
C LYS A 76 -2.30 5.43 0.28
N GLU A 77 -2.81 5.99 1.37
CA GLU A 77 -2.67 7.41 1.65
C GLU A 77 -1.23 7.82 1.97
N MET A 78 -0.53 7.10 2.84
CA MET A 78 0.86 7.37 3.22
C MET A 78 1.79 7.31 2.01
N PHE A 79 1.81 6.18 1.30
CA PHE A 79 2.70 5.99 0.15
C PHE A 79 2.26 6.84 -1.05
N GLY A 80 0.97 7.09 -1.22
CA GLY A 80 0.47 8.04 -2.21
C GLY A 80 0.92 9.48 -1.90
N LYS A 81 0.89 9.92 -0.63
CA LYS A 81 1.43 11.23 -0.21
C LYS A 81 2.93 11.28 -0.41
N GLN A 82 3.66 10.25 -0.02
CA GLN A 82 5.12 10.18 -0.19
C GLN A 82 5.53 10.28 -1.66
N ALA A 83 4.93 9.50 -2.56
CA ALA A 83 5.22 9.58 -3.99
C ALA A 83 4.94 10.98 -4.57
N ARG A 84 3.86 11.64 -4.13
CA ARG A 84 3.56 13.02 -4.52
C ARG A 84 4.60 14.02 -4.01
N THR A 85 5.04 13.88 -2.76
CA THR A 85 6.06 14.73 -2.15
C THR A 85 7.42 14.54 -2.82
N GLU A 86 7.86 13.31 -3.01
CA GLU A 86 9.11 12.99 -3.71
C GLU A 86 9.10 13.57 -5.12
N ARG A 87 7.99 13.40 -5.86
CA ARG A 87 7.82 14.00 -7.18
C ARG A 87 7.89 15.53 -7.15
N PHE A 88 7.29 16.18 -6.16
CA PHE A 88 7.33 17.63 -6.03
C PHE A 88 8.75 18.13 -5.76
N GLU A 89 9.43 17.55 -4.78
CA GLU A 89 10.83 17.84 -4.44
C GLU A 89 11.75 17.64 -5.66
N PHE A 90 11.47 16.57 -6.40
CA PHE A 90 12.18 16.24 -7.61
C PHE A 90 12.03 17.27 -8.73
N VAL A 91 10.79 17.64 -9.07
CA VAL A 91 10.49 18.67 -10.07
C VAL A 91 11.05 20.03 -9.64
N ARG A 92 11.04 20.34 -8.34
CA ARG A 92 11.65 21.54 -7.78
C ARG A 92 13.16 21.55 -8.01
N ALA A 93 13.85 20.45 -7.71
CA ALA A 93 15.29 20.32 -7.94
C ALA A 93 15.65 20.41 -9.43
N LEU A 94 14.86 19.79 -10.30
CA LEU A 94 15.03 19.88 -11.76
C LEU A 94 14.89 21.32 -12.25
N ARG A 95 13.86 22.05 -11.79
CA ARG A 95 13.64 23.45 -12.16
C ARG A 95 14.76 24.36 -11.65
N ALA A 96 15.33 24.06 -10.49
CA ALA A 96 16.44 24.81 -9.91
C ALA A 96 17.79 24.49 -10.57
N MET A 97 17.90 23.40 -11.33
CA MET A 97 19.13 23.00 -12.01
C MET A 97 19.45 23.98 -13.14
N LYS A 98 20.33 24.94 -12.85
CA LYS A 98 20.95 25.81 -13.86
C LYS A 98 22.20 25.13 -14.42
N ILE A 99 22.52 25.43 -15.68
CA ILE A 99 23.84 25.12 -16.22
C ILE A 99 24.80 26.12 -15.59
N GLU A 100 25.67 25.64 -14.68
CA GLU A 100 26.74 26.47 -14.13
C GLU A 100 27.76 26.82 -15.23
N GLU A 101 28.25 28.06 -15.24
CA GLU A 101 29.32 28.48 -16.13
C GLU A 101 30.56 27.61 -15.90
N ASN A 102 31.17 27.12 -16.99
CA ASN A 102 32.28 26.13 -17.02
C ASN A 102 31.93 24.66 -16.72
N VAL A 103 30.66 24.25 -16.63
CA VAL A 103 30.31 22.82 -16.57
C VAL A 103 30.26 22.20 -17.97
N ASN A 104 30.91 21.04 -18.14
CA ASN A 104 30.79 20.25 -19.37
C ASN A 104 29.33 19.89 -19.64
N VAL A 105 28.80 20.36 -20.77
CA VAL A 105 27.40 20.17 -21.20
C VAL A 105 26.99 18.70 -21.19
N SER A 106 27.86 17.77 -21.60
CA SER A 106 27.57 16.34 -21.57
C SER A 106 27.35 15.81 -20.15
N LYS A 107 28.12 16.29 -19.16
CA LYS A 107 27.93 15.92 -17.74
C LYS A 107 26.59 16.43 -17.21
N HIS A 108 26.19 17.63 -17.62
CA HIS A 108 24.91 18.21 -17.24
C HIS A 108 23.73 17.45 -17.86
N VAL A 109 23.81 17.10 -19.15
CA VAL A 109 22.78 16.32 -19.86
C VAL A 109 22.62 14.92 -19.25
N LEU A 110 23.72 14.25 -18.88
CA LEU A 110 23.65 12.96 -18.18
C LEU A 110 22.96 13.08 -16.82
N LYS A 111 23.22 14.16 -16.08
CA LYS A 111 22.53 14.44 -14.82
C LYS A 111 21.03 14.65 -15.08
N LEU A 112 20.64 15.48 -16.05
CA LEU A 112 19.23 15.68 -16.42
C LEU A 112 18.55 14.37 -16.84
N LYS A 113 19.22 13.51 -17.61
CA LYS A 113 18.69 12.20 -18.00
C LYS A 113 18.43 11.30 -16.79
N SER A 114 19.41 11.14 -15.92
CA SER A 114 19.24 10.39 -14.67
C SER A 114 18.08 10.94 -13.85
N TYR A 115 17.88 12.26 -13.91
CA TYR A 115 16.76 12.87 -13.23
C TYR A 115 15.41 12.50 -13.90
N MET A 116 15.29 12.60 -15.22
CA MET A 116 14.07 12.20 -15.93
C MET A 116 13.72 10.71 -15.73
N ASP A 117 14.72 9.83 -15.67
CA ASP A 117 14.53 8.40 -15.41
C ASP A 117 13.96 8.16 -14.00
N GLN A 118 14.40 8.93 -13.00
CA GLN A 118 13.83 8.88 -11.65
C GLN A 118 12.38 9.39 -11.62
N LEU A 119 12.08 10.46 -12.35
CA LEU A 119 10.71 10.99 -12.44
C LEU A 119 9.74 9.99 -13.10
N ALA A 120 10.18 9.30 -14.15
CA ALA A 120 9.37 8.29 -14.83
C ALA A 120 9.00 7.12 -13.88
N ARG A 121 9.93 6.68 -13.04
CA ARG A 121 9.68 5.68 -12.00
C ARG A 121 8.64 6.15 -10.97
N LEU A 122 8.71 7.42 -10.56
CA LEU A 122 7.76 8.00 -9.60
C LEU A 122 6.36 8.24 -10.19
N GLY A 123 6.22 8.28 -11.53
CA GLY A 123 4.95 8.54 -12.22
C GLY A 123 4.12 7.31 -12.58
N SER A 124 4.59 6.09 -12.27
CA SER A 124 3.97 4.84 -12.72
C SER A 124 2.97 4.23 -11.72
N SER A 125 2.35 5.04 -10.85
CA SER A 125 1.38 4.60 -9.82
C SER A 125 -0.07 4.75 -10.25
#